data_AF-A0A5D0UDF7-F1
#
_entry.id   AF-A0A5D0UDF7-F1
#
_cell.length_a   1.000
_cell.length_b   1.000
_cell.length_c   1.000
_cell.angle_alpha   90.00
_cell.angle_beta   90.00
_cell.angle_gamma   90.00
#
_symmetry.space_group_name_H-M   'P 1'
#
loop_
_entity.id
_entity.type
_entity.pdbx_description
1 polymer ?
#
loop_
_entity_poly.entity_id
_entity_poly.type
_entity_poly.pdbx_seq_one_letter_code
_entity_poly.pdbx_strand_id
1 'polypeptide(L)'
;MLSAPGTAAERVTAYLRRERDVLRGCPVGRLTQDPDVMATPALRAPVEETFTWLRARLAEVLQEGVDRGELKPSVNAVATASAIVACLQGGYVLARAADSTEPFDQAIAGILALLDAHAVRAASPIKRTVVLDQLLAEPQDTHRVEVRRITIAPGHAGGLHVHNGPVFGSVETGSAVYQIDGDAASVLRPGDVFYEPAGVRIARFDARDEGVTFLGYFLLAAGETPEITFPEAENG
;
A
#
# COMPACT_ATOMS: atom_id res chain seq x y z
N MET A 1 2.59 26.54 14.02
CA MET A 1 1.98 25.21 14.19
C MET A 1 0.80 25.03 13.24
N LEU A 2 -0.36 25.66 13.46
CA LEU A 2 -1.49 25.56 12.49
C LEU A 2 -1.23 26.28 11.16
N SER A 3 -0.28 27.21 11.12
CA SER A 3 0.18 27.88 9.89
C SER A 3 1.53 27.36 9.37
N ALA A 4 2.04 26.26 9.95
CA ALA A 4 3.27 25.64 9.45
C ALA A 4 2.99 24.87 8.14
N PRO A 5 4.02 24.55 7.34
CA PRO A 5 3.89 23.60 6.23
C PRO A 5 3.46 22.20 6.70
N GLY A 6 2.92 21.39 5.79
CA GLY A 6 2.48 20.02 6.04
C GLY A 6 0.99 19.81 5.72
N THR A 7 0.57 18.56 5.82
CA THR A 7 -0.84 18.15 5.68
C THR A 7 -1.70 18.75 6.79
N ALA A 8 -3.01 18.81 6.58
CA ALA A 8 -3.98 19.19 7.59
C ALA A 8 -3.83 18.33 8.87
N ALA A 9 -3.69 17.01 8.71
CA ALA A 9 -3.54 16.07 9.81
C ALA A 9 -2.26 16.33 10.63
N GLU A 10 -1.11 16.57 9.97
CA GLU A 10 0.15 16.89 10.65
C GLU A 10 0.07 18.19 11.44
N ARG A 11 -0.53 19.24 10.85
CA ARG A 11 -0.67 20.55 11.50
C ARG A 11 -1.59 20.49 12.71
N VAL A 12 -2.71 19.78 12.61
CA VAL A 12 -3.63 19.53 13.74
C VAL A 12 -2.94 18.68 14.81
N THR A 13 -2.21 17.62 14.42
CA THR A 13 -1.45 16.78 15.35
C THR A 13 -0.42 17.59 16.13
N ALA A 14 0.37 18.42 15.44
CA ALA A 14 1.36 19.28 16.07
C ALA A 14 0.71 20.26 17.06
N TYR A 15 -0.44 20.86 16.71
CA TYR A 15 -1.19 21.71 17.63
C TYR A 15 -1.70 20.95 18.85
N LEU A 16 -2.26 19.75 18.67
CA LEU A 16 -2.83 18.96 19.75
C LEU A 16 -1.78 18.35 20.67
N ARG A 17 -0.58 18.06 20.16
CA ARG A 17 0.55 17.53 20.95
C ARG A 17 1.50 18.59 21.50
N ARG A 18 1.26 19.89 21.28
CA ARG A 18 2.12 20.94 21.85
C ARG A 18 2.19 20.82 23.37
N GLU A 19 3.37 21.10 23.92
CA GLU A 19 3.61 21.08 25.36
C GLU A 19 2.65 22.02 26.10
N ARG A 20 2.07 21.51 27.19
CA ARG A 20 1.08 22.18 28.02
C ARG A 20 1.29 21.79 29.48
N ASP A 21 1.13 22.76 30.37
CA ASP A 21 0.90 22.46 31.79
C ASP A 21 -0.56 22.02 31.97
N VAL A 22 -0.82 20.73 31.72
CA VAL A 22 -2.18 20.16 31.62
C VAL A 22 -2.94 20.30 32.95
N LEU A 23 -2.27 20.10 34.08
CA LEU A 23 -2.90 20.13 35.40
C LEU A 23 -3.32 21.55 35.80
N ARG A 24 -2.70 22.60 35.23
CA ARG A 24 -3.17 23.98 35.37
C ARG A 24 -4.42 24.30 34.54
N GLY A 25 -4.87 23.37 33.70
CA GLY A 25 -6.02 23.53 32.82
C GLY A 25 -5.81 24.53 31.69
N CYS A 26 -6.79 24.65 30.79
CA CYS A 26 -6.74 25.66 29.74
C CYS A 26 -6.75 27.08 30.35
N PRO A 27 -5.76 27.95 30.05
CA PRO A 27 -5.71 29.30 30.61
C PRO A 27 -6.99 30.11 30.37
N VAL A 28 -7.51 30.06 29.15
CA VAL A 28 -8.75 30.75 28.75
C VAL A 28 -9.99 29.97 29.19
N GLY A 29 -9.96 28.63 29.11
CA GLY A 29 -11.08 27.79 29.54
C GLY A 29 -11.39 27.90 31.03
N ARG A 30 -10.40 28.17 31.90
CA ARG A 30 -10.66 28.42 33.33
C ARG A 30 -11.51 29.66 33.57
N LEU A 31 -11.41 30.68 32.73
CA LEU A 31 -12.20 31.92 32.88
C LEU A 31 -13.70 31.67 32.70
N THR A 32 -14.10 30.59 32.02
CA THR A 32 -15.52 30.25 31.86
C THR A 32 -16.16 29.71 33.14
N GLN A 33 -15.35 29.37 34.15
CA GLN A 33 -15.82 28.92 35.46
C GLN A 33 -15.95 30.07 36.46
N ASP A 34 -15.50 31.27 36.10
CA ASP A 34 -15.63 32.46 36.92
C ASP A 34 -16.99 33.13 36.63
N PRO A 35 -17.91 33.16 37.62
CA PRO A 35 -19.25 33.71 37.43
C PRO A 35 -19.25 35.21 37.13
N ASP A 36 -18.29 35.98 37.67
CA ASP A 36 -18.23 37.42 37.47
C ASP A 36 -17.76 37.76 36.05
N VAL A 37 -16.81 36.97 35.53
CA VAL A 37 -16.38 37.07 34.12
C VAL A 37 -17.54 36.72 33.18
N MET A 38 -18.30 35.66 33.46
CA MET A 38 -19.40 35.22 32.58
C MET A 38 -20.64 36.12 32.65
N ALA A 39 -20.86 36.78 33.78
CA ALA A 39 -21.93 37.76 33.97
C ALA A 39 -21.61 39.12 33.33
N THR A 40 -20.34 39.45 33.12
CA THR A 40 -19.90 40.75 32.58
C THR A 40 -19.60 40.67 31.08
N PRO A 41 -20.44 41.23 30.18
CA PRO A 41 -20.25 41.07 28.73
C PRO A 41 -18.88 41.51 28.21
N ALA A 42 -18.34 42.61 28.75
CA ALA A 42 -17.01 43.12 28.36
C ALA A 42 -15.86 42.18 28.75
N LEU A 43 -16.02 41.39 29.82
CA LEU A 43 -15.03 40.39 30.24
C LEU A 43 -15.24 39.04 29.55
N ARG A 44 -16.49 38.70 29.20
CA ARG A 44 -16.82 37.48 28.44
C ARG A 44 -16.39 37.56 26.98
N ALA A 45 -16.49 38.73 26.34
CA ALA A 45 -16.23 38.88 24.91
C ALA A 45 -14.83 38.37 24.45
N PRO A 46 -13.71 38.67 25.14
CA PRO A 46 -12.40 38.13 24.76
C PRO A 46 -12.30 36.60 24.84
N VAL A 47 -13.02 35.98 25.78
CA VAL A 47 -13.06 34.52 25.94
C VAL A 47 -13.79 33.89 24.74
N GLU A 48 -14.95 34.45 24.39
CA GLU A 48 -15.74 34.03 23.23
C GLU A 48 -14.97 34.22 21.92
N GLU A 49 -14.32 35.36 21.75
CA GLU A 49 -13.49 35.67 20.57
C GLU A 49 -12.35 34.66 20.43
N THR A 50 -11.66 34.31 21.53
CA THR A 50 -10.56 33.35 21.50
C THR A 50 -11.01 31.97 21.04
N PHE A 51 -12.11 31.45 21.59
CA PHE A 51 -12.65 30.14 21.19
C PHE A 51 -13.23 30.15 19.77
N THR A 52 -13.83 31.25 19.35
CA THR A 52 -14.34 31.43 18.00
C THR A 52 -13.20 31.43 16.99
N TRP A 53 -12.16 32.21 17.25
CA TRP A 53 -10.95 32.24 16.43
C TRP A 53 -10.28 30.87 16.34
N LEU A 54 -10.11 30.17 17.47
CA LEU A 54 -9.45 28.86 17.46
C LEU A 54 -10.24 27.82 16.64
N ARG A 55 -11.57 27.78 16.80
CA ARG A 55 -12.43 26.88 16.03
C ARG A 55 -12.39 27.22 14.54
N ALA A 56 -12.46 28.50 14.18
CA ALA A 56 -12.34 28.95 12.80
C ALA A 56 -10.99 28.53 12.19
N ARG A 57 -9.88 28.75 12.91
CA ARG A 57 -8.56 28.41 12.40
C ARG A 57 -8.35 26.90 12.21
N LEU A 58 -8.89 26.08 13.11
CA LEU A 58 -8.88 24.62 12.94
C LEU A 58 -9.78 24.18 11.78
N ALA A 59 -10.94 24.80 11.60
CA ALA A 59 -11.85 24.51 10.49
C ALA A 59 -11.19 24.85 9.15
N GLU A 60 -10.48 25.96 9.03
CA GLU A 60 -9.70 26.32 7.84
C GLU A 60 -8.68 25.22 7.50
N VAL A 61 -7.88 24.78 8.48
CA VAL A 61 -6.87 23.73 8.27
C VAL A 61 -7.50 22.40 7.83
N LEU A 62 -8.64 22.03 8.42
CA LEU A 62 -9.38 20.81 8.05
C LEU A 62 -9.99 20.94 6.64
N GLN A 63 -10.54 22.09 6.29
CA GLN A 63 -11.10 22.35 4.96
C GLN A 63 -10.00 22.30 3.89
N GLU A 64 -8.83 22.89 4.14
CA GLU A 64 -7.67 22.75 3.26
C GLU A 64 -7.30 21.27 3.01
N GLY A 65 -7.40 20.44 4.05
CA GLY A 65 -7.18 18.99 3.93
C GLY A 65 -8.22 18.29 3.05
N VAL A 66 -9.49 18.69 3.16
CA VAL A 66 -10.56 18.18 2.28
C VAL A 66 -10.32 18.63 0.83
N ASP A 67 -10.02 19.91 0.63
CA ASP A 67 -9.82 20.50 -0.70
C ASP A 67 -8.62 19.88 -1.44
N ARG A 68 -7.57 19.49 -0.69
CA ARG A 68 -6.38 18.80 -1.21
C ARG A 68 -6.54 17.28 -1.34
N GLY A 69 -7.69 16.73 -0.95
CA GLY A 69 -7.92 15.29 -0.94
C GLY A 69 -7.08 14.53 0.10
N GLU A 70 -6.58 15.21 1.14
CA GLU A 70 -5.90 14.60 2.29
C GLU A 70 -6.92 14.00 3.28
N LEU A 71 -8.11 14.60 3.36
CA LEU A 71 -9.25 14.16 4.16
C LEU A 71 -10.45 13.81 3.27
N LYS A 72 -11.28 12.87 3.71
CA LYS A 72 -12.48 12.45 2.97
C LYS A 72 -13.43 13.64 2.74
N PRO A 73 -14.09 13.75 1.57
CA PRO A 73 -15.07 14.82 1.30
C PRO A 73 -16.27 14.86 2.27
N SER A 74 -16.52 13.78 3.02
CA SER A 74 -17.58 13.70 4.02
C SER A 74 -17.25 14.43 5.33
N VAL A 75 -16.02 14.92 5.52
CA VAL A 75 -15.62 15.63 6.74
C VAL A 75 -16.25 17.03 6.74
N ASN A 76 -17.05 17.33 7.76
CA ASN A 76 -17.52 18.69 8.02
C ASN A 76 -16.49 19.43 8.87
N ALA A 77 -15.67 20.27 8.23
CA ALA A 77 -14.55 20.96 8.87
C ALA A 77 -14.94 21.79 10.10
N VAL A 78 -16.07 22.51 10.05
CA VAL A 78 -16.54 23.35 11.16
C VAL A 78 -17.00 22.51 12.37
N ALA A 79 -17.76 21.45 12.11
CA ALA A 79 -18.22 20.55 13.17
C ALA A 79 -17.05 19.78 13.79
N THR A 80 -16.14 19.27 12.97
CA THR A 80 -14.94 18.55 13.43
C THR A 80 -14.02 19.46 14.24
N ALA A 81 -13.80 20.71 13.82
CA ALA A 81 -13.02 21.69 14.59
C ALA A 81 -13.65 21.96 15.97
N SER A 82 -14.98 22.09 16.03
CA SER A 82 -15.71 22.27 17.28
C SER A 82 -15.56 21.06 18.21
N ALA A 83 -15.65 19.84 17.67
CA ALA A 83 -15.44 18.61 18.42
C ALA A 83 -14.01 18.48 18.96
N ILE A 84 -12.99 18.86 18.17
CA ILE A 84 -11.59 18.89 18.60
C ILE A 84 -11.41 19.84 19.80
N VAL A 85 -11.93 21.07 19.70
CA VAL A 85 -11.81 22.06 20.79
C VAL A 85 -12.56 21.59 22.04
N ALA A 86 -13.76 21.03 21.89
CA ALA A 86 -14.54 20.50 23.00
C ALA A 86 -13.82 19.33 23.70
N CYS A 87 -13.28 18.38 22.93
CA CYS A 87 -12.50 17.26 23.46
C CYS A 87 -11.24 17.73 24.19
N LEU A 88 -10.52 18.72 23.63
CA LEU A 88 -9.37 19.34 24.27
C LEU A 88 -9.73 19.98 25.62
N GLN A 89 -10.83 20.74 25.68
CA GLN A 89 -11.31 21.34 26.93
C GLN A 89 -11.74 20.27 27.95
N GLY A 90 -12.47 19.24 27.51
CA GLY A 90 -12.85 18.11 28.35
C GLY A 90 -11.64 17.33 28.89
N GLY A 91 -10.59 17.16 28.07
CA GLY A 91 -9.34 16.52 28.48
C GLY A 91 -8.67 17.24 29.66
N TYR A 92 -8.66 18.58 29.66
CA TYR A 92 -8.16 19.35 30.81
C TYR A 92 -8.99 19.12 32.08
N VAL A 93 -10.31 19.00 31.95
CA VAL A 93 -11.21 18.74 33.08
C VAL A 93 -10.96 17.34 33.66
N LEU A 94 -10.89 16.32 32.80
CA LEU A 94 -10.63 14.93 33.21
C LEU A 94 -9.26 14.77 33.87
N ALA A 95 -8.22 15.39 33.30
CA ALA A 95 -6.88 15.36 33.87
C ALA A 95 -6.83 15.97 35.28
N ARG A 96 -7.48 17.11 35.49
CA ARG A 96 -7.57 17.74 36.82
C ARG A 96 -8.36 16.90 37.81
N ALA A 97 -9.45 16.28 37.38
CA ALA A 97 -10.25 15.40 38.23
C ALA A 97 -9.45 14.16 38.68
N ALA A 98 -8.56 13.66 37.82
CA ALA A 98 -7.72 12.49 38.08
C ALA A 98 -6.37 12.82 38.73
N ASP A 99 -6.01 14.09 38.88
CA ASP A 99 -4.66 14.56 39.24
C ASP A 99 -3.54 13.88 38.41
N SER A 100 -3.81 13.71 37.12
CA SER A 100 -2.93 12.97 36.18
C SER A 100 -3.11 13.52 34.76
N THR A 101 -2.03 13.50 33.96
CA THR A 101 -2.11 13.90 32.54
C THR A 101 -2.69 12.82 31.64
N GLU A 102 -2.78 11.57 32.12
CA GLU A 102 -3.18 10.42 31.33
C GLU A 102 -4.55 10.58 30.62
N PRO A 103 -5.63 11.06 31.28
CA PRO A 103 -6.91 11.26 30.60
C PRO A 103 -6.85 12.31 29.47
N PHE A 104 -5.99 13.32 29.61
CA PHE A 104 -5.76 14.31 28.55
C PHE A 104 -5.06 13.66 27.36
N ASP A 105 -4.00 12.89 27.60
CA ASP A 105 -3.25 12.20 26.55
C ASP A 105 -4.13 11.20 25.79
N GLN A 106 -5.00 10.47 26.51
CA GLN A 106 -6.00 9.58 25.92
C GLN A 106 -7.02 10.35 25.06
N ALA A 107 -7.51 11.50 25.52
CA ALA A 107 -8.42 12.34 24.74
C ALA A 107 -7.76 12.85 23.44
N ILE A 108 -6.50 13.28 23.50
CA ILE A 108 -5.72 13.68 22.32
C ILE A 108 -5.49 12.50 21.38
N ALA A 109 -5.11 11.33 21.90
CA ALA A 109 -4.91 10.14 21.07
C ALA A 109 -6.22 9.73 20.36
N GLY A 110 -7.35 9.75 21.07
CA GLY A 110 -8.65 9.40 20.53
C GLY A 110 -9.11 10.33 19.40
N ILE A 111 -9.00 11.65 19.58
CA ILE A 111 -9.41 12.60 18.52
C ILE A 111 -8.49 12.50 17.28
N LEU A 112 -7.20 12.21 17.47
CA LEU A 112 -6.27 11.98 16.35
C LEU A 112 -6.58 10.67 15.61
N ALA A 113 -6.94 9.60 16.31
CA ALA A 113 -7.36 8.34 15.69
C ALA A 113 -8.64 8.52 14.87
N LEU A 114 -9.62 9.28 15.38
CA LEU A 114 -10.83 9.63 14.64
C LEU A 114 -10.51 10.45 13.38
N LEU A 115 -9.59 11.41 13.47
CA LEU A 115 -9.16 12.19 12.31
C LEU A 115 -8.43 11.32 11.26
N ASP A 116 -7.54 10.42 11.69
CA ASP A 116 -6.83 9.48 10.79
C ASP A 116 -7.79 8.51 10.08
N ALA A 117 -8.87 8.08 10.75
CA ALA A 117 -9.91 7.26 10.11
C ALA A 117 -10.61 7.99 8.93
N HIS A 118 -10.53 9.32 8.89
CA HIS A 118 -11.00 10.15 7.80
C HIS A 118 -9.90 10.63 6.86
N ALA A 119 -8.64 10.25 7.07
CA ALA A 119 -7.57 10.50 6.12
C ALA A 119 -7.78 9.67 4.85
N VAL A 120 -7.49 10.28 3.70
CA VAL A 120 -7.43 9.58 2.42
C VAL A 120 -6.03 9.01 2.29
N ARG A 121 -5.91 7.69 2.38
CA ARG A 121 -4.66 7.01 2.04
C ARG A 121 -4.60 6.88 0.52
N ALA A 122 -3.51 7.34 -0.08
CA ALA A 122 -3.26 7.08 -1.49
C ALA A 122 -3.29 5.57 -1.73
N ALA A 123 -4.06 5.12 -2.75
CA ALA A 123 -3.98 3.74 -3.20
C ALA A 123 -2.53 3.42 -3.58
N SER A 124 -2.04 2.23 -3.24
CA SER A 124 -0.71 1.84 -3.68
C SER A 124 -0.67 1.88 -5.21
N PRO A 125 0.27 2.62 -5.84
CA PRO A 125 0.38 2.64 -7.29
C PRO A 125 0.82 1.28 -7.86
N ILE A 126 1.17 0.32 -7.00
CA ILE A 126 1.68 -0.99 -7.39
C ILE A 126 0.60 -2.05 -7.12
N LYS A 127 0.00 -2.58 -8.18
CA LYS A 127 -0.81 -3.80 -8.14
C LYS A 127 0.11 -5.02 -8.19
N ARG A 128 -0.05 -5.96 -7.25
CA ARG A 128 0.66 -7.24 -7.24
C ARG A 128 -0.33 -8.36 -7.54
N THR A 129 0.02 -9.26 -8.43
CA THR A 129 -0.81 -10.42 -8.80
C THR A 129 0.13 -11.59 -9.00
N VAL A 130 -0.18 -12.72 -8.34
CA VAL A 130 0.54 -13.97 -8.55
C VAL A 130 0.06 -14.55 -9.87
N VAL A 131 0.97 -14.69 -10.84
CA VAL A 131 0.67 -15.22 -12.18
C VAL A 131 1.11 -16.67 -12.34
N LEU A 132 2.12 -17.11 -11.57
CA LEU A 132 2.54 -18.51 -11.42
C LEU A 132 2.98 -18.73 -9.98
N ASP A 133 2.54 -19.83 -9.38
CA ASP A 133 3.04 -20.34 -8.11
C ASP A 133 3.34 -21.83 -8.29
N GLN A 134 4.60 -22.16 -8.53
CA GLN A 134 5.03 -23.51 -8.90
C GLN A 134 5.89 -24.10 -7.79
N LEU A 135 5.38 -25.18 -7.20
CA LEU A 135 6.18 -26.02 -6.31
C LEU A 135 7.09 -26.93 -7.17
N LEU A 136 8.39 -26.91 -6.90
CA LEU A 136 9.33 -27.85 -7.49
C LEU A 136 9.22 -29.21 -6.78
N ALA A 137 9.36 -30.29 -7.54
CA ALA A 137 9.27 -31.65 -7.00
C ALA A 137 10.36 -31.92 -5.94
N GLU A 138 11.57 -31.39 -6.18
CA GLU A 138 12.70 -31.44 -5.26
C GLU A 138 13.27 -30.02 -5.08
N PRO A 139 13.91 -29.70 -3.94
CA PRO A 139 14.62 -28.43 -3.77
C PRO A 139 15.73 -28.26 -4.81
N GLN A 140 15.67 -27.15 -5.55
CA GLN A 140 16.69 -26.81 -6.56
C GLN A 140 17.75 -25.88 -5.95
N ASP A 141 19.02 -26.31 -5.95
CA ASP A 141 20.14 -25.39 -5.69
C ASP A 141 20.34 -24.48 -6.91
N THR A 142 20.11 -23.18 -6.75
CA THR A 142 20.19 -22.20 -7.83
C THR A 142 21.28 -21.19 -7.51
N HIS A 143 22.40 -21.30 -8.21
CA HIS A 143 23.51 -20.35 -8.10
C HIS A 143 23.41 -19.23 -9.15
N ARG A 144 22.85 -19.54 -10.32
CA ARG A 144 22.73 -18.61 -11.44
C ARG A 144 21.37 -18.76 -12.11
N VAL A 145 20.76 -17.64 -12.47
CA VAL A 145 19.59 -17.61 -13.35
C VAL A 145 20.00 -16.95 -14.65
N GLU A 146 19.89 -17.68 -15.76
CA GLU A 146 20.08 -17.13 -17.10
C GLU A 146 18.72 -16.83 -17.71
N VAL A 147 18.50 -15.59 -18.17
CA VAL A 147 17.24 -15.19 -18.80
C VAL A 147 17.49 -14.93 -20.27
N ARG A 148 16.75 -15.64 -21.13
CA ARG A 148 16.86 -15.52 -22.59
C ARG A 148 15.55 -15.02 -23.16
N ARG A 149 15.63 -14.06 -24.08
CA ARG A 149 14.55 -13.81 -25.02
C ARG A 149 14.72 -14.75 -26.19
N ILE A 150 13.75 -15.63 -26.39
CA ILE A 150 13.77 -16.66 -27.43
C ILE A 150 12.65 -16.35 -28.40
N THR A 151 12.96 -16.35 -29.70
CA THR A 151 12.00 -16.12 -30.78
C THR A 151 12.00 -17.33 -31.69
N ILE A 152 10.83 -17.96 -31.86
CA ILE A 152 10.62 -19.05 -32.80
C ILE A 152 9.80 -18.50 -33.97
N ALA A 153 10.30 -18.71 -35.19
CA ALA A 153 9.68 -18.20 -36.40
C ALA A 153 8.26 -18.78 -36.60
N PRO A 154 7.38 -18.07 -37.33
CA PRO A 154 6.04 -18.55 -37.69
C PRO A 154 6.02 -20.01 -38.17
N GLY A 155 5.12 -20.80 -37.58
CA GLY A 155 4.90 -22.20 -37.95
C GLY A 155 6.07 -23.16 -37.65
N HIS A 156 7.13 -22.71 -36.98
CA HIS A 156 8.27 -23.57 -36.64
C HIS A 156 8.02 -24.29 -35.32
N ALA A 157 8.28 -25.60 -35.32
CA ALA A 157 8.25 -26.43 -34.13
C ALA A 157 9.54 -26.26 -33.32
N GLY A 158 9.43 -26.25 -31.99
CA GLY A 158 10.59 -26.28 -31.09
C GLY A 158 11.31 -27.63 -31.07
N GLY A 159 10.63 -28.69 -31.53
CA GLY A 159 11.12 -30.07 -31.50
C GLY A 159 10.93 -30.71 -30.12
N LEU A 160 10.89 -32.05 -30.07
CA LEU A 160 10.83 -32.79 -28.81
C LEU A 160 12.17 -32.65 -28.08
N HIS A 161 12.15 -32.20 -26.84
CA HIS A 161 13.38 -31.88 -26.11
C HIS A 161 13.28 -32.04 -24.59
N VAL A 162 14.45 -31.99 -23.94
CA VAL A 162 14.62 -32.12 -22.48
C VAL A 162 15.63 -31.08 -22.00
N HIS A 163 15.32 -30.42 -20.89
CA HIS A 163 16.23 -29.49 -20.20
C HIS A 163 17.03 -30.19 -19.10
N ASN A 164 18.27 -29.76 -18.89
CA ASN A 164 19.11 -30.21 -17.78
C ASN A 164 18.70 -29.62 -16.41
N GLY A 165 17.91 -28.55 -16.41
CA GLY A 165 17.36 -27.91 -15.21
C GLY A 165 15.93 -27.40 -15.45
N PRO A 166 15.24 -26.91 -14.40
CA PRO A 166 13.90 -26.39 -14.56
C PRO A 166 13.92 -25.07 -15.34
N VAL A 167 12.97 -24.92 -16.26
CA VAL A 167 12.78 -23.71 -17.05
C VAL A 167 11.43 -23.10 -16.75
N PHE A 168 11.43 -21.81 -16.43
CA PHE A 168 10.22 -21.01 -16.34
C PHE A 168 10.14 -20.11 -17.55
N GLY A 169 8.95 -19.72 -17.98
CA GLY A 169 8.86 -18.73 -19.02
C GLY A 169 7.58 -17.91 -19.03
N SER A 170 7.63 -16.83 -19.79
CA SER A 170 6.51 -15.93 -20.02
C SER A 170 6.47 -15.48 -21.47
N VAL A 171 5.29 -15.54 -22.09
CA VAL A 171 5.13 -15.15 -23.50
C VAL A 171 5.03 -13.63 -23.60
N GLU A 172 5.88 -13.03 -24.43
CA GLU A 172 5.86 -11.59 -24.73
C GLU A 172 4.94 -11.29 -25.92
N THR A 173 5.07 -12.05 -27.02
CA THR A 173 4.30 -11.86 -28.26
C THR A 173 4.06 -13.18 -28.99
N GLY A 174 3.06 -13.22 -29.87
CA GLY A 174 2.72 -14.41 -30.65
C GLY A 174 2.02 -15.50 -29.84
N SER A 175 2.07 -16.75 -30.31
CA SER A 175 1.54 -17.89 -29.55
C SER A 175 2.23 -19.20 -29.87
N ALA A 176 2.23 -20.12 -28.90
CA ALA A 176 2.83 -21.44 -29.03
C ALA A 176 1.88 -22.55 -28.57
N VAL A 177 1.91 -23.69 -29.24
CA VAL A 177 1.34 -24.94 -28.71
C VAL A 177 2.36 -25.54 -27.75
N TYR A 178 1.97 -25.67 -26.50
CA TYR A 178 2.80 -26.18 -25.42
C TYR A 178 2.28 -27.52 -24.91
N GLN A 179 3.16 -28.50 -24.78
CA GLN A 179 2.81 -29.83 -24.30
C GLN A 179 4.01 -30.51 -23.62
N ILE A 180 3.83 -30.89 -22.37
CA ILE A 180 4.66 -31.90 -21.70
C ILE A 180 4.26 -33.27 -22.24
N ASP A 181 5.23 -34.13 -22.51
CA ASP A 181 4.98 -35.48 -23.05
C ASP A 181 4.06 -36.28 -22.10
N GLY A 182 3.00 -36.85 -22.65
CA GLY A 182 1.93 -37.52 -21.89
C GLY A 182 0.78 -36.62 -21.39
N ASP A 183 0.95 -35.29 -21.40
CA ASP A 183 -0.08 -34.34 -20.95
C ASP A 183 -0.93 -33.80 -22.11
N ALA A 184 -2.02 -33.11 -21.76
CA ALA A 184 -2.86 -32.39 -22.73
C ALA A 184 -2.14 -31.14 -23.27
N ALA A 185 -2.16 -30.96 -24.59
CA ALA A 185 -1.62 -29.75 -25.21
C ALA A 185 -2.44 -28.50 -24.84
N SER A 186 -1.76 -27.37 -24.66
CA SER A 186 -2.34 -26.05 -24.41
C SER A 186 -1.79 -25.03 -25.40
N VAL A 187 -2.43 -23.86 -25.48
CA VAL A 187 -1.96 -22.74 -26.31
C VAL A 187 -1.59 -21.58 -25.41
N LEU A 188 -0.30 -21.24 -25.38
CA LEU A 188 0.25 -20.10 -24.64
C LEU A 188 0.13 -18.83 -25.48
N ARG A 189 -0.28 -17.73 -24.85
CA ARG A 189 -0.49 -16.40 -25.44
C ARG A 189 0.22 -15.31 -24.62
N PRO A 190 0.31 -14.06 -25.11
CA PRO A 190 1.01 -13.00 -24.40
C PRO A 190 0.49 -12.80 -22.97
N GLY A 191 1.41 -12.78 -22.01
CA GLY A 191 1.11 -12.71 -20.58
C GLY A 191 0.95 -14.07 -19.89
N ASP A 192 0.76 -15.16 -20.65
CA ASP A 192 0.77 -16.51 -20.09
C ASP A 192 2.19 -16.89 -19.64
N VAL A 193 2.24 -17.70 -18.61
CA VAL A 193 3.45 -18.22 -17.99
C VAL A 193 3.43 -19.74 -18.04
N PHE A 194 4.61 -20.35 -18.15
CA PHE A 194 4.77 -21.79 -18.25
C PHE A 194 5.95 -22.29 -17.42
N TYR A 195 5.95 -23.60 -17.15
CA TYR A 195 6.97 -24.28 -16.37
C TYR A 195 7.30 -25.62 -17.02
N GLU A 196 8.56 -25.81 -17.36
CA GLU A 196 9.11 -27.06 -17.91
C GLU A 196 10.01 -27.70 -16.84
N PRO A 197 9.61 -28.86 -16.29
CA PRO A 197 10.41 -29.52 -15.25
C PRO A 197 11.75 -30.03 -15.78
N ALA A 198 12.76 -30.03 -14.92
CA ALA A 198 14.07 -30.62 -15.22
C ALA A 198 13.93 -32.11 -15.61
N GLY A 199 14.63 -32.54 -16.66
CA GLY A 199 14.66 -33.95 -17.08
C GLY A 199 13.34 -34.48 -17.66
N VAL A 200 12.30 -33.65 -17.80
CA VAL A 200 11.02 -34.04 -18.40
C VAL A 200 11.00 -33.71 -19.89
N ARG A 201 10.38 -34.60 -20.68
CA ARG A 201 10.22 -34.42 -22.13
C ARG A 201 9.15 -33.37 -22.42
N ILE A 202 9.55 -32.31 -23.11
CA ILE A 202 8.64 -31.34 -23.70
C ILE A 202 8.34 -31.84 -25.11
N ALA A 203 7.13 -32.33 -25.32
CA ALA A 203 6.70 -32.87 -26.60
C ALA A 203 6.52 -31.76 -27.63
N ARG A 204 6.01 -30.59 -27.21
CA ARG A 204 5.72 -29.47 -28.10
C ARG A 204 6.02 -28.14 -27.43
N PHE A 205 6.72 -27.30 -28.18
CA PHE A 205 6.77 -25.85 -27.97
C PHE A 205 6.77 -25.22 -29.36
N ASP A 206 5.63 -25.31 -30.03
CA ASP A 206 5.54 -25.05 -31.46
C ASP A 206 4.93 -23.68 -31.70
N ALA A 207 5.67 -22.81 -32.38
CA ALA A 207 5.15 -21.51 -32.76
C ALA A 207 3.98 -21.67 -33.75
N ARG A 208 2.91 -20.92 -33.53
CA ARG A 208 1.78 -20.84 -34.46
C ARG A 208 2.09 -19.89 -35.62
N ASP A 209 1.11 -19.61 -36.47
CA ASP A 209 1.29 -18.85 -37.72
C ASP A 209 1.81 -17.42 -37.50
N GLU A 210 1.63 -16.86 -36.31
CA GLU A 210 2.16 -15.56 -35.91
C GLU A 210 3.59 -15.58 -35.33
N GLY A 211 4.20 -16.78 -35.17
CA GLY A 211 5.45 -16.94 -34.44
C GLY A 211 5.24 -16.84 -32.91
N VAL A 212 6.33 -16.91 -32.15
CA VAL A 212 6.30 -16.62 -30.70
C VAL A 212 7.61 -15.99 -30.25
N THR A 213 7.53 -15.00 -29.35
CA THR A 213 8.68 -14.53 -28.56
C THR A 213 8.33 -14.62 -27.09
N PHE A 214 9.23 -15.20 -26.30
CA PHE A 214 9.04 -15.40 -24.87
C PHE A 214 10.35 -15.20 -24.11
N LEU A 215 10.26 -14.94 -22.81
CA LEU A 215 11.38 -15.00 -21.89
C LEU A 215 11.44 -16.40 -21.28
N GLY A 216 12.58 -17.06 -21.40
CA GLY A 216 12.92 -18.30 -20.68
C GLY A 216 13.92 -18.02 -19.56
N TYR A 217 13.62 -18.50 -18.37
CA TYR A 217 14.42 -18.35 -17.15
C TYR A 217 14.96 -19.73 -16.78
N PHE A 218 16.26 -19.92 -16.94
CA PHE A 218 16.96 -21.17 -16.69
C PHE A 218 17.62 -21.09 -15.31
N LEU A 219 17.21 -21.96 -14.40
CA LEU A 219 17.77 -22.04 -13.05
C LEU A 219 18.91 -23.04 -13.06
N LEU A 220 20.12 -22.58 -12.73
CA LEU A 220 21.37 -23.33 -12.93
C LEU A 220 22.13 -23.47 -11.61
N ALA A 221 22.66 -24.66 -11.37
CA ALA A 221 23.60 -24.92 -10.30
C ALA A 221 24.97 -24.26 -10.57
N ALA A 222 25.86 -24.30 -9.58
CA ALA A 222 27.19 -23.71 -9.71
C ALA A 222 27.99 -24.38 -10.86
N GLY A 223 28.43 -23.58 -11.83
CA GLY A 223 29.22 -24.04 -12.98
C GLY A 223 28.41 -24.66 -14.12
N GLU A 224 27.08 -24.76 -13.99
CA GLU A 224 26.21 -25.35 -15.01
C GLU A 224 25.88 -24.39 -16.15
N THR A 225 25.81 -24.89 -17.38
CA THR A 225 25.29 -24.19 -18.56
C THR A 225 23.90 -24.70 -18.94
N PRO A 226 22.99 -23.84 -19.43
CA PRO A 226 21.68 -24.30 -19.86
C PRO A 226 21.81 -25.12 -21.14
N GLU A 227 21.29 -26.33 -21.11
CA GLU A 227 21.38 -27.30 -22.20
C GLU A 227 19.99 -27.81 -22.57
N ILE A 228 19.84 -28.12 -23.87
CA ILE A 228 18.66 -28.77 -24.44
C ILE A 228 19.16 -30.03 -25.14
N THR A 229 18.66 -31.18 -24.72
CA THR A 229 18.86 -32.44 -25.44
C THR A 229 17.65 -32.70 -26.32
N PHE A 230 17.89 -33.12 -27.56
CA PHE A 230 16.85 -33.58 -28.49
C PHE A 230 16.92 -35.11 -28.58
N PRO A 231 16.06 -35.86 -27.86
CA PRO A 231 15.99 -37.30 -27.96
C PRO A 231 15.69 -37.75 -29.39
N GLU A 232 16.28 -38.87 -29.82
CA GLU A 232 15.89 -39.51 -31.08
C GLU A 232 14.43 -39.95 -31.01
N ALA A 233 13.72 -39.86 -32.13
CA ALA A 233 12.37 -40.40 -32.22
C ALA A 233 12.43 -41.93 -32.03
N GLU A 234 11.65 -42.47 -31.08
CA GLU A 234 11.50 -43.92 -30.99
C GLU A 234 10.87 -44.41 -32.29
N ASN A 235 11.64 -45.19 -33.06
CA ASN A 235 11.14 -45.91 -34.22
C ASN A 235 10.18 -47.01 -33.73
N GLY A 236 8.89 -46.67 -33.61
CA GLY A 236 7.78 -47.60 -33.43
C GLY A 236 7.28 -48.15 -34.76
#